data_AF-A0A1Y6FYF1-F1
#
_entry.id   AF-A0A1Y6FYF1-F1
#
_cell.length_a   1.000
_cell.length_b   1.000
_cell.length_c   1.000
_cell.angle_alpha   90.00
_cell.angle_beta   90.00
_cell.angle_gamma   90.00
#
_symmetry.space_group_name_H-M   'P 1'
#
loop_
_entity.id
_entity.type
_entity.pdbx_description
1 polymer ?
#
loop_
_entity_poly.entity_id
_entity_poly.type
_entity_poly.pdbx_seq_one_letter_code
_entity_poly.pdbx_strand_id
1 'polypeptide(L)'
;MILGEHHSTLVFQDMNHWLYDVIIKELVPHYKDVKQFFVHGKFKEIQLSELKKESKELVKGLLSQGYFPVVSDLYRVTESTQSTGKRNLKFFVVRKESVSPLILKENERFQQFVYNNSFQKNKPFVLQPVGWKFQEDLRDSITIRYFSNFAEQMILLVNTVDDSIRAIYIFGEKPEMITEFKENN
;
A
#
# COMPACT_ATOMS: atom_id res chain seq x y z
N MET A 1 -0.72 3.73 15.96
CA MET A 1 -0.80 5.20 15.89
C MET A 1 -0.34 5.55 14.49
N ILE A 2 -1.26 5.66 13.53
CA ILE A 2 -0.91 5.87 12.10
C ILE A 2 -0.17 7.22 11.90
N LEU A 3 -0.36 8.18 12.81
CA LEU A 3 0.15 9.55 12.71
C LEU A 3 0.89 10.03 13.98
N GLY A 4 1.67 9.15 14.58
CA GLY A 4 2.36 9.45 15.83
C GLY A 4 3.52 10.41 15.75
N GLU A 5 4.17 10.66 16.89
CA GLU A 5 5.47 11.35 16.96
C GLU A 5 6.64 10.54 16.36
N HIS A 6 6.34 9.52 15.55
CA HIS A 6 7.36 8.95 14.70
C HIS A 6 7.59 9.92 13.54
N HIS A 7 8.85 10.36 13.40
CA HIS A 7 9.41 11.05 12.23
C HIS A 7 9.38 10.11 11.02
N SER A 8 8.17 9.72 10.60
CA SER A 8 7.94 8.94 9.41
C SER A 8 8.25 9.83 8.22
N THR A 9 9.27 9.43 7.45
CA THR A 9 9.65 10.09 6.21
C THR A 9 9.06 9.27 5.08
N LEU A 10 8.20 9.88 4.26
CA LEU A 10 7.79 9.27 3.01
C LEU A 10 8.88 9.55 1.97
N VAL A 11 9.32 8.50 1.29
CA VAL A 11 10.35 8.58 0.27
C VAL A 11 9.76 8.06 -1.03
N PHE A 12 9.84 8.86 -2.09
CA PHE A 12 9.39 8.47 -3.41
C PHE A 12 10.54 8.61 -4.41
N GLN A 13 10.81 7.53 -5.14
CA GLN A 13 11.90 7.40 -6.11
C GLN A 13 11.35 6.96 -7.47
N ASP A 14 12.11 7.22 -8.54
CA ASP A 14 11.85 6.73 -9.91
C ASP A 14 10.37 6.91 -10.36
N MET A 15 9.83 8.08 -10.04
CA MET A 15 8.43 8.44 -10.30
C MET A 15 8.21 8.83 -11.75
N ASN A 16 7.03 8.48 -12.29
CA ASN A 16 6.57 9.04 -13.55
C ASN A 16 6.01 10.46 -13.34
N HIS A 17 5.76 11.18 -14.44
CA HIS A 17 5.28 12.56 -14.41
C HIS A 17 3.96 12.72 -13.65
N TRP A 18 3.02 11.79 -13.88
CA TRP A 18 1.72 11.82 -13.21
C TRP A 18 1.84 11.70 -11.68
N LEU A 19 2.65 10.76 -11.19
CA LEU A 19 2.86 10.58 -9.75
C LEU A 19 3.56 11.80 -9.13
N TYR A 20 4.53 12.38 -9.85
CA TYR A 20 5.17 13.61 -9.42
C TYR A 20 4.14 14.74 -9.24
N ASP A 21 3.26 14.94 -10.23
CA ASP A 21 2.19 15.95 -10.15
C ASP A 21 1.25 15.71 -8.96
N VAL A 22 0.85 14.46 -8.72
CA VAL A 22 0.00 14.10 -7.57
C VAL A 22 0.72 14.42 -6.27
N ILE A 23 2.00 14.06 -6.13
CA ILE A 23 2.76 14.33 -4.90
C ILE A 23 2.92 15.83 -4.66
N ILE A 24 3.32 16.60 -5.68
CA ILE A 24 3.52 18.05 -5.55
C ILE A 24 2.21 18.77 -5.23
N LYS A 25 1.08 18.36 -5.83
CA LYS A 25 -0.21 19.03 -5.65
C LYS A 25 -0.97 18.58 -4.41
N GLU A 26 -0.95 17.28 -4.10
CA GLU A 26 -1.85 16.67 -3.10
C GLU A 26 -1.13 16.21 -1.83
N LEU A 27 0.19 16.01 -1.85
CA LEU A 27 0.92 15.56 -0.65
C LEU A 27 1.80 16.67 -0.07
N VAL A 28 2.68 17.28 -0.87
CA VAL A 28 3.61 18.33 -0.45
C VAL A 28 2.97 19.44 0.40
N PRO A 29 1.76 19.97 0.09
CA PRO A 29 1.13 21.01 0.91
C PRO A 29 0.86 20.60 2.36
N HIS A 30 0.84 19.30 2.67
CA HIS A 30 0.55 18.76 4.00
C HIS A 30 1.79 18.50 4.85
N TYR A 31 3.00 18.64 4.30
CA TYR A 31 4.26 18.39 5.02
C TYR A 31 5.02 19.68 5.31
N LYS A 32 5.79 19.71 6.40
CA LYS A 32 6.61 20.86 6.77
C LYS A 32 8.00 20.81 6.13
N ASP A 33 8.59 19.63 6.03
CA ASP A 33 9.92 19.42 5.48
C ASP A 33 9.82 18.59 4.18
N VAL A 34 10.31 19.16 3.09
CA VAL A 34 10.23 18.61 1.73
C VAL A 34 11.60 18.73 1.09
N LYS A 35 12.25 17.59 0.84
CA LYS A 35 13.59 17.54 0.25
C LYS A 35 13.53 16.83 -1.10
N GLN A 36 14.09 17.46 -2.13
CA GLN A 36 14.24 16.85 -3.45
C GLN A 36 15.73 16.59 -3.73
N PHE A 37 16.05 15.37 -4.18
CA PHE A 37 17.40 14.96 -4.52
C PHE A 37 17.56 14.79 -6.03
N PHE A 38 18.63 15.36 -6.55
CA PHE A 38 18.99 15.32 -7.96
C PHE A 38 20.39 14.71 -8.12
N VAL A 39 20.56 13.84 -9.11
CA VAL A 39 21.84 13.24 -9.47
C VAL A 39 22.14 13.59 -10.93
N HIS A 40 23.25 14.29 -11.17
CA HIS A 40 23.62 14.82 -12.49
C HIS A 40 22.49 15.64 -13.15
N GLY A 41 21.81 16.50 -12.37
CA GLY A 41 20.70 17.33 -12.84
C GLY A 41 19.38 16.58 -13.08
N LYS A 42 19.33 15.26 -12.90
CA LYS A 42 18.11 14.46 -13.04
C LYS A 42 17.47 14.23 -11.67
N PHE A 43 16.16 14.44 -11.57
CA PHE A 43 15.39 14.12 -10.38
C PHE A 43 15.56 12.63 -10.02
N LYS A 44 15.79 12.35 -8.74
CA LYS A 44 15.92 10.99 -8.22
C LYS A 44 14.90 10.67 -7.15
N GLU A 45 14.69 11.60 -6.22
CA GLU A 45 13.92 11.32 -5.02
C GLU A 45 13.27 12.57 -4.46
N ILE A 46 12.10 12.41 -3.86
CA ILE A 46 11.50 13.38 -2.96
C ILE A 46 11.22 12.72 -1.61
N GLN A 47 11.61 13.41 -0.54
CA GLN A 47 11.35 13.04 0.84
C GLN A 47 10.37 14.03 1.45
N LEU A 48 9.32 13.52 2.10
CA LEU A 48 8.33 14.30 2.83
C LEU A 48 8.38 13.90 4.30
N SER A 49 8.66 14.85 5.17
CA SER A 49 8.75 14.65 6.62
C SER A 49 7.92 15.69 7.37
N GLU A 50 7.52 15.33 8.59
CA GLU A 50 6.75 16.17 9.49
C GLU A 50 5.39 16.64 8.94
N LEU A 51 4.41 15.72 8.94
CA LEU A 51 3.02 16.06 8.58
C LEU A 51 2.51 17.21 9.48
N LYS A 52 1.92 18.24 8.85
CA LYS A 52 1.33 19.41 9.50
C LYS A 52 0.22 18.99 10.48
N LYS A 53 0.03 19.76 11.55
CA LYS A 53 -0.91 19.42 12.64
C LYS A 53 -2.34 19.35 12.11
N GLU A 54 -2.73 20.32 11.30
CA GLU A 54 -4.06 20.42 10.69
C GLU A 54 -4.32 19.23 9.77
N SER A 55 -3.29 18.76 9.07
CA SER A 55 -3.37 17.58 8.20
C SER A 55 -3.48 16.29 9.02
N LYS A 56 -2.75 16.19 10.16
CA LYS A 56 -2.93 15.07 11.11
C LYS A 56 -4.35 15.02 11.65
N GLU A 57 -4.93 16.17 12.00
CA GLU A 57 -6.31 16.26 12.51
C GLU A 57 -7.34 15.89 11.43
N LEU A 58 -7.15 16.39 10.20
CA LEU A 58 -7.99 16.04 9.05
C LEU A 58 -8.00 14.53 8.81
N VAL A 59 -6.83 13.89 8.71
CA VAL A 59 -6.72 12.45 8.49
C VAL A 59 -7.37 11.66 9.63
N LYS A 60 -7.15 12.07 10.90
CA LYS A 60 -7.85 11.45 12.04
C LYS A 60 -9.37 11.55 11.91
N GLY A 61 -9.89 12.72 11.49
CA GLY A 61 -11.32 12.92 11.24
C GLY A 61 -11.86 11.97 10.16
N LEU A 62 -11.17 11.88 9.02
CA LEU A 62 -11.54 10.99 7.91
C LEU A 62 -11.53 9.51 8.31
N LEU A 63 -10.52 9.08 9.08
CA LEU A 63 -10.42 7.70 9.57
C LEU A 63 -11.54 7.36 10.55
N SER A 64 -11.87 8.26 11.49
CA SER A 64 -12.98 8.09 12.43
C SER A 64 -14.34 8.02 11.74
N GLN A 65 -14.48 8.64 10.57
CA GLN A 65 -15.68 8.59 9.73
C GLN A 65 -15.73 7.37 8.79
N GLY A 66 -14.67 6.55 8.74
CA GLY A 66 -14.61 5.37 7.87
C GLY A 66 -14.44 5.67 6.39
N TYR A 67 -13.86 6.84 6.02
CA TYR A 67 -13.75 7.30 4.62
C TYR A 67 -13.01 6.32 3.70
N PHE A 68 -12.11 5.48 4.23
CA PHE A 68 -11.53 4.36 3.50
C PHE A 68 -11.21 3.22 4.48
N PRO A 69 -12.14 2.27 4.68
CA PRO A 69 -12.06 1.31 5.79
C PRO A 69 -10.90 0.32 5.66
N VAL A 70 -10.30 0.20 4.47
CA VAL A 70 -9.06 -0.55 4.22
C VAL A 70 -7.94 -0.05 5.12
N VAL A 71 -7.81 1.27 5.33
CA VAL A 71 -6.72 1.82 6.17
C VAL A 71 -6.92 1.42 7.63
N SER A 72 -8.14 1.55 8.14
CA SER A 72 -8.47 1.16 9.53
C SER A 72 -8.28 -0.34 9.75
N ASP A 73 -8.66 -1.16 8.77
CA ASP A 73 -8.44 -2.61 8.82
C ASP A 73 -6.95 -2.97 8.71
N LEU A 74 -6.15 -2.26 7.92
CA LEU A 74 -4.71 -2.51 7.77
C LEU A 74 -3.92 -2.18 9.06
N TYR A 75 -4.41 -1.25 9.88
CA TYR A 75 -3.73 -0.75 11.08
C TYR A 75 -4.62 -0.89 12.34
N ARG A 76 -4.88 -2.13 12.77
CA ARG A 76 -5.88 -2.49 13.80
C ARG A 76 -5.52 -2.07 15.22
N VAL A 77 -4.23 -1.93 15.53
CA VAL A 77 -3.75 -1.60 16.88
C VAL A 77 -2.87 -0.36 16.87
N THR A 78 -2.89 0.34 18.00
CA THR A 78 -2.16 1.60 18.17
C THR A 78 -0.66 1.40 18.42
N GLU A 79 -0.27 0.22 18.93
CA GLU A 79 1.11 -0.07 19.30
C GLU A 79 1.67 -1.20 18.44
N SER A 80 2.80 -0.92 17.79
CA SER A 80 3.61 -1.92 17.13
C SER A 80 4.29 -2.78 18.21
N THR A 81 3.63 -3.84 18.68
CA THR A 81 4.29 -4.94 19.39
C THR A 81 5.09 -5.77 18.40
N GLN A 82 6.03 -5.13 17.69
CA GLN A 82 7.00 -5.85 16.89
C GLN A 82 7.92 -6.60 17.85
N SER A 83 7.62 -7.88 18.05
CA SER A 83 8.53 -8.82 18.67
C SER A 83 9.92 -8.68 18.03
N THR A 84 10.90 -8.27 18.85
CA THR A 84 12.32 -8.22 18.51
C THR A 84 12.99 -9.60 18.64
N GLY A 85 12.22 -10.63 18.99
CA GLY A 85 12.69 -11.99 19.20
C GLY A 85 12.96 -12.76 17.89
N LYS A 86 13.23 -14.06 18.05
CA LYS A 86 13.48 -15.00 16.95
C LYS A 86 12.32 -14.93 15.94
N ARG A 87 12.65 -14.78 14.67
CA ARG A 87 11.68 -14.76 13.57
C ARG A 87 11.71 -16.10 12.85
N ASN A 88 10.54 -16.64 12.56
CA ASN A 88 10.37 -17.77 11.66
C ASN A 88 9.33 -17.38 10.60
N LEU A 89 9.79 -17.04 9.40
CA LEU A 89 8.95 -16.45 8.38
C LEU A 89 8.49 -17.52 7.38
N LYS A 90 7.19 -17.56 7.11
CA LYS A 90 6.60 -18.41 6.07
C LYS A 90 5.67 -17.61 5.17
N PHE A 91 5.57 -18.05 3.92
CA PHE A 91 4.69 -17.49 2.91
C PHE A 91 3.40 -18.32 2.80
N PHE A 92 2.27 -17.66 2.77
CA PHE A 92 0.95 -18.27 2.60
C PHE A 92 0.22 -17.61 1.45
N VAL A 93 -0.25 -18.41 0.48
CA VAL A 93 -1.04 -17.91 -0.64
C VAL A 93 -2.49 -17.76 -0.22
N VAL A 94 -3.08 -16.59 -0.50
CA VAL A 94 -4.51 -16.37 -0.30
C VAL A 94 -5.27 -17.03 -1.46
N ARG A 95 -6.21 -17.92 -1.13
CA ARG A 95 -7.11 -18.55 -2.10
C ARG A 95 -8.23 -17.57 -2.45
N LYS A 96 -8.17 -16.96 -3.63
CA LYS A 96 -9.09 -15.88 -4.05
C LYS A 96 -10.55 -16.34 -4.04
N GLU A 97 -10.78 -17.57 -4.45
CA GLU A 97 -12.05 -18.31 -4.44
C GLU A 97 -12.68 -18.47 -3.04
N SER A 98 -11.90 -18.30 -1.96
CA SER A 98 -12.38 -18.32 -0.58
C SER A 98 -12.67 -16.93 0.00
N VAL A 99 -12.49 -15.87 -0.79
CA VAL A 99 -12.64 -14.47 -0.37
C VAL A 99 -13.77 -13.83 -1.19
N SER A 100 -14.79 -13.31 -0.50
CA SER A 100 -15.85 -12.53 -1.14
C SER A 100 -15.33 -11.12 -1.47
N PRO A 101 -15.23 -10.71 -2.75
CA PRO A 101 -14.67 -9.41 -3.10
C PRO A 101 -15.49 -8.22 -2.52
N LEU A 102 -14.85 -7.07 -2.34
CA LEU A 102 -15.47 -5.86 -1.78
C LEU A 102 -15.17 -4.62 -2.62
N ILE A 103 -16.15 -4.10 -3.34
CA ILE A 103 -15.98 -2.87 -4.15
C ILE A 103 -16.26 -1.64 -3.28
N LEU A 104 -15.31 -0.70 -3.23
CA LEU A 104 -15.43 0.60 -2.55
C LEU A 104 -15.53 1.74 -3.57
N LYS A 105 -15.97 2.93 -3.16
CA LYS A 105 -16.16 4.07 -4.08
C LYS A 105 -14.83 4.57 -4.67
N GLU A 106 -13.74 4.40 -3.95
CA GLU A 106 -12.38 4.86 -4.29
C GLU A 106 -11.61 3.88 -5.20
N ASN A 107 -12.27 2.82 -5.70
CA ASN A 107 -11.59 1.67 -6.30
C ASN A 107 -10.75 2.01 -7.54
N GLU A 108 -11.30 2.79 -8.48
CA GLU A 108 -10.66 2.99 -9.80
C GLU A 108 -9.35 3.77 -9.72
N ARG A 109 -9.35 4.95 -9.05
CA ARG A 109 -8.17 5.80 -8.95
C ARG A 109 -7.05 5.11 -8.17
N PHE A 110 -7.39 4.38 -7.11
CA PHE A 110 -6.41 3.64 -6.33
C PHE A 110 -5.88 2.42 -7.08
N GLN A 111 -6.74 1.68 -7.79
CA GLN A 111 -6.31 0.56 -8.64
C GLN A 111 -5.36 1.04 -9.74
N GLN A 112 -5.65 2.17 -10.40
CA GLN A 112 -4.75 2.79 -11.38
C GLN A 112 -3.39 3.16 -10.75
N PHE A 113 -3.41 3.72 -9.55
CA PHE A 113 -2.18 4.02 -8.80
C PHE A 113 -1.35 2.76 -8.55
N VAL A 114 -1.98 1.68 -8.08
CA VAL A 114 -1.30 0.41 -7.79
C VAL A 114 -0.74 -0.21 -9.08
N TYR A 115 -1.53 -0.21 -10.16
CA TYR A 115 -1.13 -0.74 -11.46
C TYR A 115 0.10 -0.01 -12.01
N ASN A 116 0.05 1.32 -12.11
CA ASN A 116 1.13 2.13 -12.70
C ASN A 116 2.42 2.08 -11.88
N ASN A 117 2.33 1.95 -10.56
CA ASN A 117 3.51 2.00 -9.69
C ASN A 117 4.12 0.63 -9.38
N SER A 118 3.32 -0.42 -9.45
CA SER A 118 3.74 -1.77 -9.05
C SER A 118 3.60 -2.76 -10.21
N PHE A 119 2.37 -3.04 -10.64
CA PHE A 119 2.09 -4.16 -11.53
C PHE A 119 2.70 -4.01 -12.93
N GLN A 120 2.63 -2.80 -13.52
CA GLN A 120 3.30 -2.51 -14.80
C GLN A 120 4.81 -2.76 -14.77
N LYS A 121 5.43 -2.62 -13.60
CA LYS A 121 6.88 -2.83 -13.39
C LYS A 121 7.20 -4.27 -13.01
N ASN A 122 6.22 -5.19 -13.08
CA ASN A 122 6.30 -6.56 -12.61
C ASN A 122 6.80 -6.65 -11.14
N LYS A 123 6.34 -5.71 -10.31
CA LYS A 123 6.64 -5.66 -8.87
C LYS A 123 5.37 -5.82 -8.06
N PRO A 124 5.41 -6.53 -6.91
CA PRO A 124 4.27 -6.57 -6.02
C PRO A 124 4.03 -5.20 -5.39
N PHE A 125 2.76 -4.87 -5.17
CA PHE A 125 2.39 -3.84 -4.22
C PHE A 125 2.45 -4.44 -2.82
N VAL A 126 3.32 -3.89 -1.95
CA VAL A 126 3.61 -4.46 -0.65
C VAL A 126 2.98 -3.61 0.46
N LEU A 127 2.17 -4.25 1.28
CA LEU A 127 1.59 -3.64 2.48
C LEU A 127 2.23 -4.22 3.74
N GLN A 128 2.36 -3.39 4.77
CA GLN A 128 2.85 -3.80 6.09
C GLN A 128 1.73 -3.58 7.12
N PRO A 129 0.89 -4.60 7.35
CA PRO A 129 -0.19 -4.48 8.32
C PRO A 129 0.35 -4.37 9.75
N VAL A 130 -0.42 -3.71 10.62
CA VAL A 130 -0.10 -3.60 12.06
C VAL A 130 -1.23 -4.21 12.88
N GLY A 131 -0.88 -5.10 13.81
CA GLY A 131 -1.85 -5.80 14.67
C GLY A 131 -2.52 -7.00 14.01
N TRP A 132 -2.05 -7.46 12.86
CA TRP A 132 -2.62 -8.60 12.17
C TRP A 132 -2.08 -9.92 12.70
N LYS A 133 -2.97 -10.90 12.85
CA LYS A 133 -2.66 -12.29 13.20
C LYS A 133 -3.17 -13.23 12.12
N PHE A 134 -2.47 -14.33 11.90
CA PHE A 134 -2.86 -15.36 10.95
C PHE A 134 -3.94 -16.25 11.57
N GLN A 135 -5.19 -15.90 11.31
CA GLN A 135 -6.41 -16.53 11.87
C GLN A 135 -7.45 -16.74 10.77
N GLU A 136 -8.48 -17.56 11.04
CA GLU A 136 -9.46 -17.95 10.01
C GLU A 136 -10.33 -16.79 9.51
N ASP A 137 -10.57 -15.77 10.34
CA ASP A 137 -11.36 -14.58 10.02
C ASP A 137 -10.67 -13.64 9.02
N LEU A 138 -9.41 -13.92 8.66
CA LEU A 138 -8.65 -13.09 7.74
C LEU A 138 -9.28 -13.02 6.34
N ARG A 139 -10.02 -14.06 5.92
CA ARG A 139 -10.77 -14.02 4.65
C ARG A 139 -11.87 -12.96 4.63
N ASP A 140 -12.35 -12.57 5.81
CA ASP A 140 -13.42 -11.58 6.00
C ASP A 140 -12.85 -10.16 6.18
N SER A 141 -11.53 -10.00 6.24
CA SER A 141 -10.84 -8.71 6.29
C SER A 141 -11.25 -7.81 5.13
N ILE A 142 -11.60 -6.56 5.45
CA ILE A 142 -11.92 -5.52 4.46
C ILE A 142 -10.76 -5.34 3.48
N THR A 143 -9.53 -5.33 3.96
CA THR A 143 -8.31 -5.19 3.15
C THR A 143 -8.15 -6.37 2.19
N ILE A 144 -8.20 -7.61 2.69
CA ILE A 144 -8.04 -8.81 1.84
C ILE A 144 -9.14 -8.85 0.77
N ARG A 145 -10.39 -8.58 1.15
CA ARG A 145 -11.53 -8.55 0.23
C ARG A 145 -11.42 -7.44 -0.81
N TYR A 146 -10.95 -6.26 -0.41
CA TYR A 146 -10.76 -5.11 -1.29
C TYR A 146 -9.68 -5.38 -2.35
N PHE A 147 -8.49 -5.82 -1.94
CA PHE A 147 -7.40 -6.10 -2.87
C PHE A 147 -7.67 -7.33 -3.75
N SER A 148 -8.48 -8.29 -3.28
CA SER A 148 -8.89 -9.44 -4.08
C SER A 148 -9.63 -9.07 -5.37
N ASN A 149 -10.24 -7.88 -5.47
CA ASN A 149 -10.94 -7.47 -6.69
C ASN A 149 -10.02 -7.38 -7.91
N PHE A 150 -8.79 -6.90 -7.72
CA PHE A 150 -7.87 -6.57 -8.81
C PHE A 150 -6.50 -7.23 -8.69
N ALA A 151 -6.25 -7.96 -7.60
CA ALA A 151 -5.07 -8.81 -7.49
C ALA A 151 -5.26 -10.09 -8.32
N GLU A 152 -4.23 -10.45 -9.06
CA GLU A 152 -4.06 -11.80 -9.64
C GLU A 152 -3.70 -12.79 -8.52
N GLN A 153 -2.79 -12.40 -7.62
CA GLN A 153 -2.36 -13.23 -6.50
C GLN A 153 -2.05 -12.37 -5.27
N MET A 154 -2.30 -12.91 -4.09
CA MET A 154 -1.85 -12.32 -2.83
C MET A 154 -1.11 -13.35 -1.98
N ILE A 155 -0.01 -12.91 -1.36
CA ILE A 155 0.84 -13.73 -0.49
C ILE A 155 1.03 -13.02 0.85
N LEU A 156 0.77 -13.73 1.94
CA LEU A 156 0.99 -13.27 3.31
C LEU A 156 2.36 -13.76 3.78
N LEU A 157 3.15 -12.86 4.35
CA LEU A 157 4.36 -13.19 5.09
C LEU A 157 4.03 -13.24 6.57
N VAL A 158 4.08 -14.44 7.14
CA VAL A 158 3.69 -14.68 8.53
C VAL A 158 4.91 -15.05 9.36
N ASN A 159 5.06 -14.44 10.52
CA ASN A 159 5.97 -14.91 11.54
C ASN A 159 5.29 -16.01 12.36
N THR A 160 5.65 -17.26 12.14
CA THR A 160 5.01 -18.42 12.77
C THR A 160 5.42 -18.64 14.24
N VAL A 161 6.17 -17.70 14.83
CA VAL A 161 6.47 -17.71 16.27
C VAL A 161 5.32 -17.11 17.06
N ASP A 162 4.65 -16.09 16.50
CA ASP A 162 3.58 -15.34 17.15
C ASP A 162 2.37 -15.12 16.23
N ASP A 163 2.34 -15.80 15.09
CA ASP A 163 1.36 -15.70 14.01
C ASP A 163 1.13 -14.29 13.48
N SER A 164 2.06 -13.37 13.70
CA SER A 164 1.92 -12.01 13.18
C SER A 164 2.13 -11.95 11.67
N ILE A 165 1.23 -11.26 10.98
CA ILE A 165 1.40 -10.98 9.55
C ILE A 165 2.31 -9.76 9.42
N ARG A 166 3.43 -9.93 8.72
CA ARG A 166 4.51 -8.93 8.58
C ARG A 166 4.43 -8.18 7.27
N ALA A 167 3.93 -8.81 6.23
CA ALA A 167 3.71 -8.19 4.94
C ALA A 167 2.60 -8.89 4.16
N ILE A 168 1.97 -8.15 3.26
CA ILE A 168 1.06 -8.67 2.24
C ILE A 168 1.67 -8.26 0.90
N TYR A 169 2.02 -9.24 0.09
CA TYR A 169 2.47 -9.03 -1.28
C TYR A 169 1.28 -9.21 -2.21
N ILE A 170 0.96 -8.18 -2.96
CA ILE A 170 -0.18 -8.15 -3.88
C ILE A 170 0.40 -8.09 -5.28
N PHE A 171 0.06 -9.06 -6.12
CA PHE A 171 0.47 -9.16 -7.50
C PHE A 171 -0.75 -8.92 -8.37
N GLY A 172 -0.63 -8.09 -9.39
CA GLY A 172 -1.64 -7.94 -10.44
C GLY A 172 -1.14 -8.54 -11.75
N GLU A 173 -2.02 -8.52 -12.73
CA GLU A 173 -1.77 -9.09 -14.06
C GLU A 173 -0.45 -8.57 -14.64
N LYS A 174 0.33 -9.51 -15.19
CA LYS A 174 1.41 -9.14 -16.11
C LYS A 174 0.77 -8.40 -17.29
N PRO A 175 1.33 -7.27 -17.75
CA PRO A 175 0.90 -6.71 -19.03
C PRO A 175 1.08 -7.82 -20.07
N GLU A 176 -0.02 -8.32 -20.63
CA GLU A 176 0.06 -9.11 -21.84
C GLU A 176 0.81 -8.24 -22.85
N MET A 177 1.88 -8.77 -23.45
CA MET A 177 2.44 -8.12 -24.61
C MET A 177 1.31 -8.06 -25.62
N ILE A 178 0.80 -6.85 -25.88
CA ILE A 178 -0.02 -6.61 -27.05
C ILE A 178 0.90 -6.96 -28.21
N THR A 179 0.73 -8.16 -28.75
CA THR A 179 1.26 -8.53 -30.05
C THR A 179 0.53 -7.63 -31.05
N GLU A 180 1.11 -6.47 -31.34
CA GLU A 180 0.92 -5.85 -32.64
C GLU A 180 1.27 -6.93 -33.67
N PHE A 181 0.28 -7.31 -34.48
CA PHE A 181 0.39 -7.53 -35.93
C PHE A 181 -0.93 -8.15 -36.42
N LYS A 182 -1.78 -7.30 -37.01
CA LYS A 182 -2.46 -7.60 -38.28
C LYS A 182 -2.60 -6.28 -39.06
N GLU A 183 -1.54 -5.93 -39.78
CA GLU A 183 -1.75 -5.28 -41.07
C GLU A 183 -2.41 -6.32 -41.98
N ASN A 184 -3.70 -6.16 -42.23
CA ASN A 184 -4.34 -6.83 -43.36
C ASN A 184 -4.21 -5.91 -44.56
N ASN A 185 -3.45 -6.39 -45.56
CA ASN A 185 -3.56 -5.98 -46.95
C ASN A 185 -4.99 -6.12 -47.47
#